data_AF-A0A421GFT1-F1
#
_entry.id   AF-A0A421GFT1-F1
#
_cell.length_a   1.000
_cell.length_b   1.000
_cell.length_c   1.000
_cell.angle_alpha   90.00
_cell.angle_beta   90.00
_cell.angle_gamma   90.00
#
_symmetry.space_group_name_H-M   'P 1'
#
loop_
_entity.id
_entity.type
_entity.pdbx_description
1 polymer ?
#
loop_
_entity_poly.entity_id
_entity_poly.type
_entity_poly.pdbx_seq_one_letter_code
_entity_poly.pdbx_strand_id
1 'polypeptide(L)'
;MDVVKSENRQKMSLESVYPLVQQRVDSLNKMQRAQPIRQALDAFYFHCAQQAEQKNLSDEFRQEILRYFDHELFVCDEKGTESFVMGNALNEAVFGSVIKLHLSGGDTEAAWMLIKKLRGILREQGGEKVKLHFRTVSPLLEHECRHGQFPSAYSRWQQLREQDVEWTSAMEDVLVQMVIACVKHHDGQPDEYMVPESGDSESHFHAQMASLLHDLQIVCREVTPSNAQRLWQAFRDAEYNVEIMLSDARMRPNCPSCGHSLLKQGLTELEREQMLTAIETRQTKVGQEKTVKPYLKPFRDWLMLRHQNFVLKNLASDSKTGKPLHYVLDGPNIAYVNQNFDDGTYRIDHVDAVARELQAQGHLVSITVPSVYLNDKFVVRIRTKNINARRRQGKYITRERTPAETAILERWAKENIVFSCRTDFLSDDLFWLYASVLLGREGRVVTNDQGRDHMHAMLNGYTSTSVKQRKNNYTNAIPMDLIIRWKELTNVNIEMQHKDIVEGSLATGEMIPIDQINLLHPLPFSRVPQVTAPDHFHIPIAEHANQNEHPNQNSPPRKHTKWLCAHRTETTN
;
A
#
# COMPACT_ATOMS: atom_id res chain seq x y z
N MET A 1 -35.76 -15.96 6.38
CA MET A 1 -35.55 -17.21 7.16
C MET A 1 -36.31 -17.10 8.48
N ASP A 2 -37.59 -16.71 8.45
CA ASP A 2 -38.42 -16.56 9.66
C ASP A 2 -39.19 -17.84 10.01
N VAL A 3 -38.67 -18.99 9.57
CA VAL A 3 -39.18 -20.32 9.95
C VAL A 3 -38.24 -20.98 10.96
N VAL A 4 -37.17 -20.30 11.38
CA VAL A 4 -36.15 -20.86 12.29
C VAL A 4 -36.05 -20.03 13.58
N LYS A 5 -37.19 -19.69 14.18
CA LYS A 5 -37.28 -19.28 15.58
C LYS A 5 -38.58 -19.79 16.21
N SER A 6 -38.71 -21.10 16.32
CA SER A 6 -39.46 -21.69 17.43
C SER A 6 -38.84 -23.04 17.80
N GLU A 7 -38.96 -23.33 19.08
CA GLU A 7 -38.22 -24.29 19.88
C GLU A 7 -38.24 -25.74 19.34
N ASN A 8 -37.17 -26.49 19.64
CA ASN A 8 -36.95 -27.91 19.34
C ASN A 8 -36.91 -28.33 17.86
N ARG A 9 -35.73 -28.33 17.22
CA ARG A 9 -35.52 -29.12 15.98
C ARG A 9 -34.14 -29.75 15.90
N GLN A 10 -34.12 -31.07 15.70
CA GLN A 10 -33.01 -31.78 15.06
C GLN A 10 -32.59 -31.01 13.80
N LYS A 11 -31.28 -30.83 13.59
CA LYS A 11 -30.76 -30.29 12.33
C LYS A 11 -31.22 -31.20 11.19
N MET A 12 -32.10 -30.71 10.32
CA MET A 12 -32.51 -31.44 9.11
C MET A 12 -31.31 -31.65 8.20
N SER A 13 -31.25 -32.80 7.51
CA SER A 13 -30.18 -33.09 6.54
C SER A 13 -30.30 -32.19 5.30
N LEU A 14 -29.20 -31.97 4.56
CA LEU A 14 -29.22 -31.11 3.37
C LEU A 14 -30.12 -31.70 2.27
N GLU A 15 -30.16 -33.02 2.14
CA GLU A 15 -31.03 -33.77 1.24
C GLU A 15 -32.50 -33.52 1.56
N SER A 16 -32.85 -33.40 2.84
CA SER A 16 -34.21 -33.10 3.29
C SER A 16 -34.59 -31.63 3.06
N VAL A 17 -33.60 -30.74 3.05
CA VAL A 17 -33.76 -29.29 2.83
C VAL A 17 -33.82 -28.95 1.34
N TYR A 18 -33.16 -29.72 0.48
CA TYR A 18 -33.02 -29.43 -0.95
C TYR A 18 -34.37 -29.29 -1.69
N PRO A 19 -35.36 -30.19 -1.56
CA PRO A 19 -36.67 -30.01 -2.19
C PRO A 19 -37.41 -28.75 -1.70
N LEU A 20 -37.22 -28.38 -0.42
CA LEU A 20 -37.81 -27.17 0.15
C LEU A 20 -37.18 -25.90 -0.43
N VAL A 21 -35.87 -25.94 -0.72
CA VAL A 21 -35.16 -24.85 -1.40
C VAL A 21 -35.67 -24.69 -2.82
N GLN A 22 -35.79 -25.78 -3.60
CA GLN A 22 -36.33 -25.75 -4.97
C GLN A 22 -37.74 -25.13 -5.01
N GLN A 23 -38.66 -25.65 -4.17
CA GLN A 23 -40.03 -25.12 -4.08
C GLN A 23 -40.05 -23.64 -3.68
N ARG A 24 -39.13 -23.23 -2.80
CA ARG A 24 -39.03 -21.83 -2.34
C ARG A 24 -38.49 -20.92 -3.43
N VAL A 25 -37.50 -21.36 -4.19
CA VAL A 25 -36.95 -20.63 -5.35
C VAL A 25 -38.05 -20.44 -6.39
N ASP A 26 -38.75 -21.50 -6.76
CA ASP A 26 -39.85 -21.45 -7.74
C ASP A 26 -40.97 -20.48 -7.32
N SER A 27 -41.37 -20.55 -6.05
CA SER A 27 -42.40 -19.68 -5.48
C SER A 27 -41.96 -18.21 -5.48
N LEU A 28 -40.73 -17.93 -5.08
CA LEU A 28 -40.20 -16.57 -5.03
C LEU A 28 -39.89 -16.00 -6.42
N ASN A 29 -39.52 -16.86 -7.38
CA ASN A 29 -39.28 -16.47 -8.78
C ASN A 29 -40.58 -16.00 -9.42
N LYS A 30 -41.68 -16.75 -9.20
CA LYS A 30 -43.05 -16.32 -9.59
C LYS A 30 -43.47 -14.99 -8.96
N MET A 31 -42.97 -14.67 -7.77
CA MET A 31 -43.22 -13.40 -7.07
C MET A 31 -42.20 -12.30 -7.41
N GLN A 32 -41.25 -12.55 -8.31
CA GLN A 32 -40.15 -11.62 -8.67
C GLN A 32 -39.35 -11.10 -7.46
N ARG A 33 -39.20 -11.93 -6.41
CA ARG A 33 -38.49 -11.55 -5.16
C ARG A 33 -37.04 -12.05 -5.16
N ALA A 34 -36.16 -11.33 -5.84
CA ALA A 34 -34.74 -11.71 -6.02
C ALA A 34 -33.92 -11.80 -4.72
N GLN A 35 -34.05 -10.84 -3.79
CA GLN A 35 -33.17 -10.77 -2.61
C GLN A 35 -33.36 -11.94 -1.61
N PRO A 36 -34.58 -12.36 -1.27
CA PRO A 36 -34.78 -13.55 -0.42
C PRO A 36 -34.34 -14.87 -1.09
N ILE A 37 -34.40 -14.97 -2.43
CA ILE A 37 -33.87 -16.12 -3.18
C ILE A 37 -32.36 -16.21 -2.97
N ARG A 38 -31.65 -15.10 -3.18
CA ARG A 38 -30.18 -15.03 -3.05
C ARG A 38 -29.72 -15.49 -1.67
N GLN A 39 -30.31 -14.97 -0.61
CA GLN A 39 -29.95 -15.35 0.77
C GLN A 39 -30.18 -16.83 1.06
N ALA A 40 -31.27 -17.42 0.53
CA ALA A 40 -31.56 -18.84 0.71
C ALA A 40 -30.56 -19.72 -0.04
N LEU A 41 -30.24 -19.36 -1.29
CA LEU A 41 -29.26 -20.08 -2.12
C LEU A 41 -27.84 -19.95 -1.55
N ASP A 42 -27.41 -18.75 -1.16
CA ASP A 42 -26.08 -18.52 -0.57
C ASP A 42 -25.88 -19.41 0.66
N ALA A 43 -26.85 -19.44 1.57
CA ALA A 43 -26.78 -20.26 2.77
C ALA A 43 -26.78 -21.77 2.44
N PHE A 44 -27.64 -22.22 1.53
CA PHE A 44 -27.73 -23.62 1.15
C PHE A 44 -26.44 -24.12 0.50
N TYR A 45 -25.94 -23.44 -0.53
CA TYR A 45 -24.71 -23.82 -1.23
C TYR A 45 -23.48 -23.69 -0.34
N PHE A 46 -23.42 -22.70 0.56
CA PHE A 46 -22.35 -22.59 1.55
C PHE A 46 -22.28 -23.84 2.44
N HIS A 47 -23.41 -24.31 2.96
CA HIS A 47 -23.45 -25.54 3.77
C HIS A 47 -23.15 -26.80 2.96
N CYS A 48 -23.59 -26.88 1.70
CA CYS A 48 -23.22 -27.98 0.80
C CYS A 48 -21.71 -28.02 0.58
N ALA A 49 -21.08 -26.88 0.27
CA ALA A 49 -19.64 -26.78 0.10
C ALA A 49 -18.87 -27.17 1.37
N GLN A 50 -19.35 -26.75 2.55
CA GLN A 50 -18.76 -27.12 3.83
C GLN A 50 -18.82 -28.64 4.10
N GLN A 51 -19.96 -29.28 3.81
CA GLN A 51 -20.08 -30.74 3.97
C GLN A 51 -19.25 -31.50 2.94
N ALA A 52 -19.16 -31.00 1.70
CA ALA A 52 -18.33 -31.61 0.67
C ALA A 52 -16.83 -31.55 1.01
N GLU A 53 -16.33 -30.41 1.52
CA GLU A 53 -14.95 -30.29 2.03
C GLU A 53 -14.66 -31.27 3.18
N GLN A 54 -15.66 -31.56 4.01
CA GLN A 54 -15.57 -32.52 5.12
C GLN A 54 -15.81 -33.97 4.71
N LYS A 55 -16.01 -34.25 3.41
CA LYS A 55 -16.38 -35.58 2.87
C LYS A 55 -17.67 -36.18 3.47
N ASN A 56 -18.58 -35.31 3.90
CA ASN A 56 -19.86 -35.66 4.52
C ASN A 56 -21.05 -35.50 3.55
N LEU A 57 -20.80 -35.14 2.29
CA LEU A 57 -21.79 -35.00 1.23
C LEU A 57 -21.63 -36.15 0.24
N SER A 58 -22.70 -36.85 -0.15
CA SER A 58 -22.60 -37.91 -1.16
C SER A 58 -22.33 -37.33 -2.55
N ASP A 59 -21.59 -38.06 -3.38
CA ASP A 59 -21.27 -37.63 -4.74
C ASP A 59 -22.51 -37.54 -5.63
N GLU A 60 -23.48 -38.44 -5.45
CA GLU A 60 -24.75 -38.41 -6.19
C GLU A 60 -25.52 -37.11 -5.90
N PHE A 61 -25.60 -36.73 -4.63
CA PHE A 61 -26.32 -35.52 -4.21
C PHE A 61 -25.56 -34.26 -4.62
N ARG A 62 -24.23 -34.28 -4.55
CA ARG A 62 -23.36 -33.20 -5.08
C ARG A 62 -23.63 -32.94 -6.55
N GLN A 63 -23.63 -33.99 -7.38
CA GLN A 63 -23.91 -33.88 -8.81
C GLN A 63 -25.34 -33.40 -9.10
N GLU A 64 -26.30 -33.81 -8.29
CA GLU A 64 -27.69 -33.35 -8.40
C GLU A 64 -27.80 -31.84 -8.15
N ILE A 65 -27.17 -31.32 -7.09
CA ILE A 65 -27.15 -29.90 -6.76
C ILE A 65 -26.44 -29.08 -7.86
N LEU A 66 -25.29 -29.56 -8.35
CA LEU A 66 -24.55 -28.89 -9.44
C LEU A 66 -25.37 -28.82 -10.72
N ARG A 67 -26.07 -29.90 -11.08
CA ARG A 67 -26.95 -29.93 -12.25
C ARG A 67 -28.10 -28.94 -12.13
N TYR A 68 -28.70 -28.83 -10.95
CA TYR A 68 -29.73 -27.83 -10.69
C TYR A 68 -29.18 -26.40 -10.78
N PHE A 69 -27.96 -26.16 -10.31
CA PHE A 69 -27.30 -24.87 -10.49
C PHE A 69 -27.15 -24.52 -11.97
N ASP A 70 -26.58 -25.40 -12.77
CA ASP A 70 -26.27 -25.14 -14.18
C ASP A 70 -27.53 -25.02 -15.06
N HIS A 71 -28.53 -25.87 -14.85
CA HIS A 71 -29.71 -25.94 -15.73
C HIS A 71 -30.87 -25.07 -15.30
N GLU A 72 -31.00 -24.76 -14.01
CA GLU A 72 -32.17 -24.03 -13.49
C GLU A 72 -31.79 -22.66 -12.93
N LEU A 73 -30.61 -22.50 -12.32
CA LEU A 73 -30.22 -21.24 -11.66
C LEU A 73 -29.32 -20.36 -12.53
N PHE A 74 -28.46 -20.96 -13.35
CA PHE A 74 -27.44 -20.31 -14.18
C PHE A 74 -27.71 -20.48 -15.69
N VAL A 75 -28.96 -20.23 -16.09
CA VAL A 75 -29.37 -20.22 -17.50
C VAL A 75 -28.99 -18.88 -18.14
N CYS A 76 -28.17 -18.94 -19.19
CA CYS A 76 -27.88 -17.80 -20.06
C CYS A 76 -28.58 -18.03 -21.42
N ASP A 77 -29.47 -17.13 -21.81
CA ASP A 77 -30.05 -17.12 -23.16
C ASP A 77 -28.98 -16.73 -24.20
N GLU A 78 -29.09 -17.23 -25.43
CA GLU A 78 -28.14 -17.01 -26.55
C GLU A 78 -27.99 -15.51 -26.94
N LYS A 79 -28.88 -14.65 -26.43
CA LYS A 79 -28.89 -13.20 -26.62
C LYS A 79 -28.49 -12.40 -25.37
N GLY A 80 -28.13 -13.05 -24.26
CA GLY A 80 -27.66 -12.40 -23.02
C GLY A 80 -28.71 -11.57 -22.25
N THR A 81 -29.97 -11.58 -22.68
CA THR A 81 -30.98 -10.58 -22.27
C THR A 81 -31.80 -10.91 -21.02
N GLU A 82 -31.95 -12.19 -20.63
CA GLU A 82 -32.60 -12.55 -19.36
C GLU A 82 -31.59 -13.20 -18.42
N SER A 83 -31.09 -12.41 -17.48
CA SER A 83 -29.97 -12.77 -16.65
C SER A 83 -30.45 -13.25 -15.28
N PHE A 84 -30.30 -14.55 -15.04
CA PHE A 84 -30.40 -15.22 -13.74
C PHE A 84 -31.82 -15.34 -13.15
N VAL A 85 -32.16 -16.55 -12.70
CA VAL A 85 -33.32 -16.77 -11.80
C VAL A 85 -33.17 -15.99 -10.47
N MET A 86 -31.96 -15.50 -10.17
CA MET A 86 -31.65 -14.63 -9.03
C MET A 86 -31.89 -13.13 -9.29
N GLY A 87 -32.51 -12.74 -10.41
CA GLY A 87 -32.83 -11.36 -10.80
C GLY A 87 -31.68 -10.62 -11.49
N ASN A 88 -31.94 -9.38 -11.96
CA ASN A 88 -31.09 -8.58 -12.87
C ASN A 88 -29.64 -8.26 -12.44
N ALA A 89 -29.18 -8.71 -11.26
CA ALA A 89 -27.83 -8.45 -10.77
C ALA A 89 -27.16 -9.77 -10.35
N LEU A 90 -25.93 -9.99 -10.78
CA LEU A 90 -25.16 -11.17 -10.43
C LEU A 90 -25.00 -11.33 -8.91
N ASN A 91 -25.32 -12.51 -8.37
CA ASN A 91 -25.00 -12.86 -6.98
C ASN A 91 -23.71 -13.67 -6.94
N GLU A 92 -22.56 -13.01 -6.71
CA GLU A 92 -21.25 -13.67 -6.78
C GLU A 92 -20.99 -14.69 -5.64
N ALA A 93 -21.67 -14.55 -4.49
CA ALA A 93 -21.37 -15.35 -3.30
C ALA A 93 -21.64 -16.85 -3.49
N VAL A 94 -22.72 -17.20 -4.19
CA VAL A 94 -23.04 -18.60 -4.50
C VAL A 94 -21.99 -19.26 -5.38
N PHE A 95 -21.39 -18.53 -6.32
CA PHE A 95 -20.40 -19.07 -7.26
C PHE A 95 -19.14 -19.58 -6.54
N GLY A 96 -18.67 -18.88 -5.50
CA GLY A 96 -17.56 -19.37 -4.70
C GLY A 96 -17.86 -20.72 -4.03
N SER A 97 -19.11 -20.95 -3.63
CA SER A 97 -19.54 -22.23 -3.05
C SER A 97 -19.69 -23.33 -4.11
N VAL A 98 -20.22 -23.00 -5.29
CA VAL A 98 -20.34 -23.93 -6.43
C VAL A 98 -18.96 -24.36 -6.94
N ILE A 99 -18.00 -23.44 -7.02
CA ILE A 99 -16.61 -23.73 -7.35
C ILE A 99 -16.04 -24.76 -6.37
N LYS A 100 -16.23 -24.56 -5.05
CA LYS A 100 -15.81 -25.53 -4.04
C LYS A 100 -16.46 -26.91 -4.22
N LEU A 101 -17.73 -26.97 -4.62
CA LEU A 101 -18.42 -28.23 -4.92
C LEU A 101 -17.82 -28.97 -6.12
N HIS A 102 -17.51 -28.28 -7.22
CA HIS A 102 -16.78 -28.90 -8.34
C HIS A 102 -15.41 -29.43 -7.89
N LEU A 103 -14.67 -28.62 -7.13
CA LEU A 103 -13.33 -28.99 -6.64
C LEU A 103 -13.36 -30.17 -5.67
N SER A 104 -14.41 -30.32 -4.86
CA SER A 104 -14.56 -31.45 -3.95
C SER A 104 -14.69 -32.80 -4.68
N GLY A 105 -15.12 -32.81 -5.94
CA GLY A 105 -15.10 -34.00 -6.78
C GLY A 105 -13.93 -34.12 -7.74
N GLY A 106 -12.96 -33.20 -7.68
CA GLY A 106 -11.84 -33.18 -8.62
C GLY A 106 -12.15 -32.58 -9.99
N ASP A 107 -13.32 -31.97 -10.19
CA ASP A 107 -13.73 -31.39 -11.49
C ASP A 107 -13.14 -29.98 -11.68
N THR A 108 -11.81 -29.86 -11.67
CA THR A 108 -11.09 -28.58 -11.73
C THR A 108 -11.40 -27.77 -13.00
N GLU A 109 -11.56 -28.44 -14.15
CA GLU A 109 -11.86 -27.75 -15.40
C GLU A 109 -13.31 -27.22 -15.44
N ALA A 110 -14.26 -27.93 -14.83
CA ALA A 110 -15.63 -27.44 -14.71
C ALA A 110 -15.68 -26.17 -13.85
N ALA A 111 -14.94 -26.14 -12.74
CA ALA A 111 -14.79 -24.94 -11.91
C ALA A 111 -14.17 -23.76 -12.68
N TRP A 112 -13.16 -24.02 -13.51
CA TRP A 112 -12.55 -22.98 -14.34
C TRP A 112 -13.47 -22.47 -15.45
N MET A 113 -14.22 -23.37 -16.10
CA MET A 113 -15.22 -23.01 -17.10
C MET A 113 -16.34 -22.14 -16.51
N LEU A 114 -16.75 -22.39 -15.26
CA LEU A 114 -17.70 -21.53 -14.56
C LEU A 114 -17.15 -20.10 -14.37
N ILE A 115 -15.88 -19.95 -13.98
CA ILE A 115 -15.22 -18.63 -13.88
C ILE A 115 -15.16 -17.94 -15.25
N LYS A 116 -14.81 -18.66 -16.32
CA LYS A 116 -14.81 -18.11 -17.69
C LYS A 116 -16.19 -17.62 -18.13
N LYS A 117 -17.25 -18.40 -17.88
CA LYS A 117 -18.64 -18.00 -18.17
C LYS A 117 -19.00 -16.73 -17.39
N LEU A 118 -18.67 -16.69 -16.10
CA LEU A 118 -18.91 -15.54 -15.23
C LEU A 118 -18.21 -14.26 -15.76
N ARG A 119 -16.96 -14.39 -16.21
CA ARG A 119 -16.20 -13.30 -16.84
C ARG A 119 -16.86 -12.80 -18.14
N GLY A 120 -17.32 -13.71 -18.99
CA GLY A 120 -18.03 -13.37 -20.23
C GLY A 120 -19.25 -12.49 -19.95
N ILE A 121 -20.09 -12.89 -19.00
CA ILE A 121 -21.31 -12.16 -18.64
C ILE A 121 -20.99 -10.77 -18.07
N LEU A 122 -19.99 -10.67 -17.19
CA LEU A 122 -19.60 -9.38 -16.59
C LEU A 122 -19.09 -8.38 -17.63
N ARG A 123 -18.37 -8.87 -18.67
CA ARG A 123 -17.90 -8.02 -19.77
C ARG A 123 -19.05 -7.48 -20.61
N GLU A 124 -20.11 -8.27 -20.80
CA GLU A 124 -21.30 -7.87 -21.58
C GLU A 124 -22.24 -6.93 -20.80
N GLN A 125 -22.42 -7.14 -19.50
CA GLN A 125 -23.37 -6.38 -18.67
C GLN A 125 -22.81 -5.04 -18.15
N GLY A 126 -21.49 -4.91 -18.04
CA GLY A 126 -20.85 -3.73 -17.45
C GLY A 126 -19.48 -3.49 -18.06
N GLY A 127 -19.48 -2.86 -19.25
CA GLY A 127 -18.28 -2.71 -20.09
C GLY A 127 -16.99 -2.41 -19.32
N GLU A 128 -15.90 -3.12 -19.67
CA GLU A 128 -14.50 -3.06 -19.17
C GLU A 128 -14.23 -2.92 -17.65
N LYS A 129 -15.21 -2.71 -16.77
CA LYS A 129 -14.96 -2.17 -15.41
C LYS A 129 -15.48 -3.01 -14.24
N VAL A 130 -16.20 -4.10 -14.46
CA VAL A 130 -16.67 -4.96 -13.35
C VAL A 130 -15.69 -6.11 -13.12
N LYS A 131 -15.01 -6.09 -11.97
CA LYS A 131 -14.05 -7.12 -11.53
C LYS A 131 -14.73 -8.17 -10.65
N LEU A 132 -14.24 -9.40 -10.69
CA LEU A 132 -14.61 -10.45 -9.74
C LEU A 132 -13.99 -10.18 -8.37
N HIS A 133 -14.70 -10.60 -7.33
CA HIS A 133 -14.12 -10.71 -6.01
C HIS A 133 -13.16 -11.90 -5.94
N PHE A 134 -12.00 -11.67 -5.31
CA PHE A 134 -10.98 -12.71 -5.18
C PHE A 134 -11.49 -13.97 -4.48
N ARG A 135 -12.40 -13.84 -3.50
CA ARG A 135 -13.02 -14.97 -2.79
C ARG A 135 -13.71 -15.99 -3.69
N THR A 136 -14.08 -15.59 -4.90
CA THR A 136 -14.77 -16.44 -5.88
C THR A 136 -13.76 -17.30 -6.62
N VAL A 137 -12.61 -16.74 -6.99
CA VAL A 137 -11.56 -17.44 -7.75
C VAL A 137 -10.53 -18.13 -6.86
N SER A 138 -10.35 -17.68 -5.62
CA SER A 138 -9.34 -18.18 -4.70
C SER A 138 -9.43 -19.68 -4.39
N PRO A 139 -10.62 -20.31 -4.24
CA PRO A 139 -10.69 -21.74 -3.93
C PRO A 139 -10.06 -22.62 -5.02
N LEU A 140 -10.18 -22.20 -6.29
CA LEU A 140 -9.57 -22.91 -7.43
C LEU A 140 -8.05 -22.88 -7.33
N LEU A 141 -7.47 -21.68 -7.14
CA LEU A 141 -6.02 -21.49 -7.04
C LEU A 141 -5.44 -22.26 -5.84
N GLU A 142 -6.10 -22.18 -4.69
CA GLU A 142 -5.70 -22.94 -3.49
C GLU A 142 -5.74 -24.45 -3.73
N HIS A 143 -6.82 -24.95 -4.34
CA HIS A 143 -6.98 -26.37 -4.63
C HIS A 143 -5.86 -26.86 -5.55
N GLU A 144 -5.60 -26.18 -6.67
CA GLU A 144 -4.54 -26.57 -7.59
C GLU A 144 -3.15 -26.56 -6.94
N CYS A 145 -2.86 -25.52 -6.15
CA CYS A 145 -1.61 -25.43 -5.40
C CYS A 145 -1.44 -26.56 -4.38
N ARG A 146 -2.51 -26.96 -3.69
CA ARG A 146 -2.47 -28.07 -2.70
C ARG A 146 -2.31 -29.44 -3.35
N HIS A 147 -2.73 -29.61 -4.61
CA HIS A 147 -2.65 -30.87 -5.36
C HIS A 147 -1.44 -30.93 -6.32
N GLY A 148 -0.44 -30.06 -6.14
CA GLY A 148 0.79 -30.06 -6.93
C GLY A 148 0.66 -29.54 -8.36
N GLN A 149 -0.48 -28.93 -8.71
CA GLN A 149 -0.78 -28.40 -10.04
C GLN A 149 -0.36 -26.92 -10.17
N PHE A 150 0.87 -26.61 -9.74
CA PHE A 150 1.38 -25.23 -9.72
C PHE A 150 1.37 -24.54 -11.09
N PRO A 151 1.83 -25.16 -12.20
CA PRO A 151 1.84 -24.50 -13.51
C PRO A 151 0.46 -24.02 -13.97
N SER A 152 -0.58 -24.83 -13.71
CA SER A 152 -1.98 -24.47 -14.02
C SER A 152 -2.45 -23.31 -13.13
N ALA A 153 -2.22 -23.39 -11.83
CA ALA A 153 -2.57 -22.33 -10.88
C ALA A 153 -1.89 -21.00 -11.23
N TYR A 154 -0.60 -21.03 -11.56
CA TYR A 154 0.17 -19.86 -11.96
C TYR A 154 -0.38 -19.25 -13.25
N SER A 155 -0.58 -20.05 -14.30
CA SER A 155 -1.13 -19.57 -15.58
C SER A 155 -2.50 -18.91 -15.40
N ARG A 156 -3.38 -19.53 -14.60
CA ARG A 156 -4.72 -18.98 -14.32
C ARG A 156 -4.65 -17.70 -13.49
N TRP A 157 -3.76 -17.62 -12.50
CA TRP A 157 -3.53 -16.40 -11.75
C TRP A 157 -3.01 -15.26 -12.63
N GLN A 158 -2.05 -15.53 -13.52
CA GLN A 158 -1.55 -14.54 -14.48
C GLN A 158 -2.68 -13.98 -15.36
N GLN A 159 -3.62 -14.84 -15.78
CA GLN A 159 -4.80 -14.39 -16.54
C GLN A 159 -5.79 -13.55 -15.71
N LEU A 160 -5.86 -13.76 -14.39
CA LEU A 160 -6.83 -13.10 -13.51
C LEU A 160 -6.33 -11.75 -12.96
N ARG A 161 -5.03 -11.65 -12.66
CA ARG A 161 -4.46 -10.51 -11.89
C ARG A 161 -4.51 -9.16 -12.60
N GLU A 162 -4.48 -9.15 -13.93
CA GLU A 162 -4.36 -7.91 -14.69
C GLU A 162 -5.68 -7.15 -14.80
N GLN A 163 -6.80 -7.86 -14.98
CA GLN A 163 -8.07 -7.23 -15.38
C GLN A 163 -9.29 -7.73 -14.61
N ASP A 164 -9.23 -8.89 -13.98
CA ASP A 164 -10.43 -9.59 -13.54
C ASP A 164 -10.63 -9.65 -12.02
N VAL A 165 -9.64 -9.22 -11.21
CA VAL A 165 -9.75 -9.28 -9.75
C VAL A 165 -9.36 -7.95 -9.08
N GLU A 166 -10.09 -7.58 -8.02
CA GLU A 166 -9.74 -6.48 -7.12
C GLU A 166 -8.69 -6.91 -6.08
N TRP A 167 -7.56 -6.19 -6.02
CA TRP A 167 -6.49 -6.43 -5.05
C TRP A 167 -6.95 -6.13 -3.62
N THR A 168 -6.82 -7.10 -2.72
CA THR A 168 -7.23 -6.96 -1.30
C THR A 168 -6.27 -7.70 -0.39
N SER A 169 -6.13 -7.27 0.87
CA SER A 169 -5.29 -7.95 1.88
C SER A 169 -5.72 -9.41 2.14
N ALA A 170 -6.98 -9.76 1.85
CA ALA A 170 -7.48 -11.13 1.95
C ALA A 170 -6.82 -12.12 0.97
N MET A 171 -6.02 -11.62 0.01
CA MET A 171 -5.26 -12.45 -0.93
C MET A 171 -4.01 -13.10 -0.33
N GLU A 172 -3.53 -12.62 0.82
CA GLU A 172 -2.24 -13.00 1.40
C GLU A 172 -2.10 -14.54 1.49
N ASP A 173 -3.07 -15.23 2.10
CA ASP A 173 -3.00 -16.67 2.35
C ASP A 173 -2.82 -17.51 1.07
N VAL A 174 -3.44 -17.05 -0.01
CA VAL A 174 -3.47 -17.74 -1.31
C VAL A 174 -2.18 -17.46 -2.07
N LEU A 175 -1.73 -16.20 -2.10
CA LEU A 175 -0.45 -15.87 -2.72
C LEU A 175 0.72 -16.53 -1.99
N VAL A 176 0.68 -16.60 -0.66
CA VAL A 176 1.64 -17.39 0.11
C VAL A 176 1.55 -18.88 -0.25
N GLN A 177 0.35 -19.44 -0.41
CA GLN A 177 0.19 -20.82 -0.86
C GLN A 177 0.75 -21.04 -2.27
N MET A 178 0.62 -20.07 -3.17
CA MET A 178 1.20 -20.11 -4.52
C MET A 178 2.73 -20.05 -4.47
N VAL A 179 3.32 -19.22 -3.61
CA VAL A 179 4.77 -19.18 -3.36
C VAL A 179 5.26 -20.55 -2.87
N ILE A 180 4.57 -21.13 -1.88
CA ILE A 180 4.88 -22.47 -1.36
C ILE A 180 4.79 -23.54 -2.47
N ALA A 181 3.75 -23.49 -3.29
CA ALA A 181 3.57 -24.44 -4.39
C ALA A 181 4.64 -24.27 -5.49
N CYS A 182 5.08 -23.03 -5.75
CA CYS A 182 6.19 -22.75 -6.65
C CYS A 182 7.49 -23.41 -6.16
N VAL A 183 7.86 -23.17 -4.89
CA VAL A 183 9.05 -23.77 -4.28
C VAL A 183 9.00 -25.31 -4.35
N LYS A 184 7.88 -25.91 -3.95
CA LYS A 184 7.71 -27.37 -3.97
C LYS A 184 7.74 -27.98 -5.38
N HIS A 185 7.20 -27.27 -6.37
CA HIS A 185 7.18 -27.76 -7.75
C HIS A 185 8.59 -27.85 -8.33
N HIS A 186 9.43 -26.85 -8.05
CA HIS A 186 10.81 -26.79 -8.54
C HIS A 186 11.79 -27.62 -7.71
N ASP A 187 11.47 -27.93 -6.45
CA ASP A 187 12.25 -28.87 -5.62
C ASP A 187 12.09 -30.34 -6.05
N GLY A 188 10.90 -30.71 -6.57
CA GLY A 188 10.56 -32.09 -6.94
C GLY A 188 10.94 -32.52 -8.36
N GLN A 189 11.63 -31.70 -9.15
CA GLN A 189 12.11 -32.06 -10.49
C GLN A 189 13.62 -32.38 -10.45
N PRO A 190 14.04 -33.66 -10.48
CA PRO A 190 15.43 -33.99 -10.72
C PRO A 190 15.81 -33.63 -12.17
N ASP A 191 17.02 -33.09 -12.35
CA ASP A 191 17.68 -32.72 -13.62
C ASP A 191 17.75 -33.85 -14.68
N GLU A 192 17.23 -35.04 -14.40
CA GLU A 192 17.48 -36.26 -15.20
C GLU A 192 16.60 -36.41 -16.46
N TYR A 193 15.55 -35.60 -16.63
CA TYR A 193 14.67 -35.66 -17.83
C TYR A 193 14.56 -34.36 -18.62
N MET A 194 15.30 -33.31 -18.25
CA MET A 194 15.43 -32.09 -19.05
C MET A 194 16.81 -32.09 -19.70
N VAL A 195 16.93 -32.71 -20.88
CA VAL A 195 18.00 -32.31 -21.82
C VAL A 195 17.77 -30.81 -22.06
N PRO A 196 18.69 -29.92 -21.66
CA PRO A 196 18.48 -28.49 -21.86
C PRO A 196 18.77 -28.21 -23.34
N GLU A 197 17.72 -28.08 -24.14
CA GLU A 197 17.86 -27.31 -25.40
C GLU A 197 17.99 -25.80 -25.13
N SER A 198 17.85 -25.35 -23.88
CA SER A 198 18.32 -24.04 -23.42
C SER A 198 18.49 -24.02 -21.90
N GLY A 199 19.52 -23.32 -21.39
CA GLY A 199 19.83 -23.20 -19.95
C GLY A 199 18.84 -22.33 -19.16
N ASP A 200 17.53 -22.57 -19.29
CA ASP A 200 16.47 -21.64 -18.87
C ASP A 200 15.68 -22.04 -17.60
N SER A 201 15.96 -23.19 -16.96
CA SER A 201 15.17 -23.66 -15.81
C SER A 201 15.27 -22.74 -14.58
N GLU A 202 16.50 -22.36 -14.18
CA GLU A 202 16.74 -21.41 -13.08
C GLU A 202 16.17 -20.01 -13.39
N SER A 203 16.24 -19.60 -14.65
CA SER A 203 15.66 -18.35 -15.14
C SER A 203 14.12 -18.34 -14.99
N HIS A 204 13.48 -19.48 -15.26
CA HIS A 204 12.03 -19.61 -15.15
C HIS A 204 11.54 -19.63 -13.70
N PHE A 205 12.17 -20.39 -12.80
CA PHE A 205 11.84 -20.36 -11.36
C PHE A 205 12.02 -18.95 -10.79
N HIS A 206 13.15 -18.30 -11.08
CA HIS A 206 13.42 -16.94 -10.63
C HIS A 206 12.36 -15.95 -11.13
N ALA A 207 11.95 -16.02 -12.40
CA ALA A 207 10.92 -15.17 -12.96
C ALA A 207 9.55 -15.38 -12.30
N GLN A 208 9.16 -16.63 -12.07
CA GLN A 208 7.90 -16.95 -11.37
C GLN A 208 7.92 -16.45 -9.93
N MET A 209 9.05 -16.58 -9.24
CA MET A 209 9.17 -16.15 -7.86
C MET A 209 9.24 -14.63 -7.70
N ALA A 210 9.93 -13.95 -8.61
CA ALA A 210 9.91 -12.49 -8.68
C ALA A 210 8.49 -11.97 -8.93
N SER A 211 7.74 -12.60 -9.83
CA SER A 211 6.34 -12.29 -10.12
C SER A 211 5.43 -12.51 -8.91
N LEU A 212 5.53 -13.65 -8.23
CA LEU A 212 4.70 -13.97 -7.07
C LEU A 212 5.02 -13.11 -5.84
N LEU A 213 6.29 -12.83 -5.55
CA LEU A 213 6.64 -11.92 -4.45
C LEU A 213 6.27 -10.48 -4.77
N HIS A 214 6.32 -10.08 -6.06
CA HIS A 214 5.79 -8.80 -6.49
C HIS A 214 4.28 -8.72 -6.26
N ASP A 215 3.51 -9.75 -6.61
CA ASP A 215 2.07 -9.78 -6.34
C ASP A 215 1.77 -9.76 -4.83
N LEU A 216 2.55 -10.52 -4.05
CA LEU A 216 2.41 -10.56 -2.60
C LEU A 216 2.67 -9.19 -1.96
N GLN A 217 3.65 -8.42 -2.45
CA GLN A 217 3.95 -7.11 -1.89
C GLN A 217 2.85 -6.07 -2.10
N ILE A 218 2.07 -6.19 -3.18
CA ILE A 218 0.92 -5.32 -3.47
C ILE A 218 -0.18 -5.56 -2.44
N VAL A 219 -0.37 -6.83 -2.05
CA VAL A 219 -1.39 -7.29 -1.09
C VAL A 219 -0.99 -7.01 0.35
N CYS A 220 0.25 -7.37 0.71
CA CYS A 220 0.80 -7.21 2.03
C CYS A 220 2.28 -6.82 1.95
N ARG A 221 2.64 -5.68 2.56
CA ARG A 221 4.04 -5.28 2.67
C ARG A 221 4.80 -6.15 3.66
N GLU A 222 4.11 -6.73 4.64
CA GLU A 222 4.67 -7.62 5.65
C GLU A 222 3.73 -8.81 5.81
N VAL A 223 4.30 -10.01 5.81
CA VAL A 223 3.54 -11.25 5.91
C VAL A 223 3.19 -11.52 7.36
N THR A 224 1.99 -12.05 7.61
CA THR A 224 1.56 -12.44 8.97
C THR A 224 2.48 -13.51 9.56
N PRO A 225 2.62 -13.57 10.90
CA PRO A 225 3.44 -14.60 11.54
C PRO A 225 3.07 -16.04 11.16
N SER A 226 1.77 -16.33 10.97
CA SER A 226 1.27 -17.65 10.54
C SER A 226 1.78 -18.02 9.15
N ASN A 227 1.66 -17.09 8.19
CA ASN A 227 2.13 -17.31 6.83
C ASN A 227 3.65 -17.32 6.72
N ALA A 228 4.36 -16.52 7.53
CA ALA A 228 5.80 -16.58 7.63
C ALA A 228 6.28 -17.96 8.13
N GLN A 229 5.57 -18.57 9.09
CA GLN A 229 5.87 -19.93 9.55
C GLN A 229 5.63 -20.99 8.45
N ARG A 230 4.55 -20.84 7.67
CA ARG A 230 4.27 -21.73 6.52
C ARG A 230 5.36 -21.64 5.45
N LEU A 231 5.81 -20.41 5.13
CA LEU A 231 6.91 -20.18 4.20
C LEU A 231 8.22 -20.75 4.74
N TRP A 232 8.53 -20.51 6.02
CA TRP A 232 9.71 -21.06 6.68
C TRP A 232 9.77 -22.58 6.55
N GLN A 233 8.67 -23.27 6.82
CA GLN A 233 8.61 -24.73 6.70
C GLN A 233 8.81 -25.17 5.24
N ALA A 234 8.11 -24.53 4.29
CA ALA A 234 8.19 -24.91 2.88
C ALA A 234 9.59 -24.72 2.29
N PHE A 235 10.28 -23.61 2.62
CA PHE A 235 11.66 -23.38 2.19
C PHE A 235 12.63 -24.38 2.83
N ARG A 236 12.44 -24.73 4.11
CA ARG A 236 13.28 -25.75 4.75
C ARG A 236 13.06 -27.15 4.20
N ASP A 237 11.81 -27.50 3.88
CA ASP A 237 11.48 -28.77 3.24
C ASP A 237 12.15 -28.88 1.86
N ALA A 238 12.29 -27.75 1.15
CA ALA A 238 13.01 -27.63 -0.11
C ALA A 238 14.51 -27.28 0.08
N GLU A 239 15.13 -27.71 1.17
CA GLU A 239 16.58 -27.60 1.40
C GLU A 239 17.20 -26.18 1.34
N TYR A 240 16.40 -25.11 1.50
CA TYR A 240 16.95 -23.76 1.68
C TYR A 240 17.52 -23.60 3.09
N ASN A 241 18.58 -22.82 3.21
CA ASN A 241 19.01 -22.24 4.47
C ASN A 241 18.03 -21.10 4.84
N VAL A 242 17.28 -21.30 5.92
CA VAL A 242 16.24 -20.37 6.36
C VAL A 242 16.52 -19.81 7.75
N GLU A 243 16.61 -18.48 7.85
CA GLU A 243 16.86 -17.78 9.10
C GLU A 243 15.85 -16.66 9.36
N ILE A 244 15.52 -16.44 10.64
CA ILE A 244 14.69 -15.30 11.06
C ILE A 244 15.61 -14.22 11.65
N MET A 245 15.71 -13.10 10.96
CA MET A 245 16.47 -11.94 11.42
C MET A 245 15.61 -11.03 12.29
N LEU A 246 16.19 -10.59 13.41
CA LEU A 246 15.57 -9.64 14.33
C LEU A 246 16.09 -8.23 14.06
N SER A 247 15.16 -7.28 13.97
CA SER A 247 15.35 -5.85 13.79
C SER A 247 15.94 -5.41 12.44
N ASP A 248 15.37 -4.33 11.90
CA ASP A 248 15.92 -3.59 10.76
C ASP A 248 17.27 -2.93 11.10
N ALA A 249 17.54 -2.62 12.37
CA ALA A 249 18.81 -1.98 12.75
C ALA A 249 20.03 -2.88 12.52
N ARG A 250 19.83 -4.20 12.52
CA ARG A 250 20.87 -5.19 12.17
C ARG A 250 21.01 -5.35 10.65
N MET A 251 19.96 -5.01 9.89
CA MET A 251 19.95 -5.03 8.44
C MET A 251 20.64 -3.75 7.96
N ARG A 252 21.89 -3.88 7.52
CA ARG A 252 22.57 -2.85 6.71
C ARG A 252 21.88 -2.81 5.33
N PRO A 253 22.38 -2.08 4.30
CA PRO A 253 21.96 -2.38 2.92
C PRO A 253 22.07 -3.87 2.56
N ASN A 254 22.83 -4.68 3.32
CA ASN A 254 22.99 -6.12 3.15
C ASN A 254 22.27 -6.91 4.26
N CYS A 255 21.71 -8.05 3.86
CA CYS A 255 21.18 -9.06 4.76
C CYS A 255 22.33 -9.68 5.57
N PRO A 256 22.24 -9.72 6.91
CA PRO A 256 23.27 -10.32 7.76
C PRO A 256 23.30 -11.85 7.70
N SER A 257 22.27 -12.49 7.13
CA SER A 257 22.19 -13.95 6.95
C SER A 257 22.93 -14.38 5.69
N CYS A 258 22.46 -13.94 4.52
CA CYS A 258 23.00 -14.37 3.22
C CYS A 258 23.98 -13.37 2.58
N GLY A 259 24.26 -12.23 3.21
CA GLY A 259 25.15 -11.18 2.70
C GLY A 259 24.58 -10.31 1.56
N HIS A 260 23.46 -10.70 0.95
CA HIS A 260 22.93 -10.03 -0.24
C HIS A 260 22.33 -8.65 0.05
N SER A 261 22.46 -7.74 -0.91
CA SER A 261 21.90 -6.40 -0.82
C SER A 261 20.37 -6.43 -0.93
N LEU A 262 19.69 -5.81 0.03
CA LEU A 262 18.25 -5.61 0.00
C LEU A 262 17.89 -4.47 -0.96
N LEU A 263 16.76 -4.62 -1.64
CA LEU A 263 16.30 -3.70 -2.66
C LEU A 263 15.55 -2.52 -2.05
N LYS A 264 15.89 -1.31 -2.50
CA LYS A 264 15.07 -0.12 -2.28
C LYS A 264 14.15 0.10 -3.48
N GLN A 265 12.85 0.05 -3.24
CA GLN A 265 11.89 0.39 -4.28
C GLN A 265 11.95 1.90 -4.55
N GLY A 266 12.12 2.24 -5.83
CA GLY A 266 12.06 3.62 -6.30
C GLY A 266 10.73 3.96 -6.95
N LEU A 267 10.74 5.12 -7.60
CA LEU A 267 9.72 5.53 -8.55
C LEU A 267 10.27 5.29 -9.97
N THR A 268 9.45 4.73 -10.84
CA THR A 268 9.75 4.78 -12.28
C THR A 268 9.53 6.20 -12.82
N GLU A 269 10.13 6.54 -13.97
CA GLU A 269 9.89 7.86 -14.58
C GLU A 269 8.42 8.07 -14.96
N LEU A 270 7.71 7.01 -15.36
CA LEU A 270 6.28 7.07 -15.64
C LEU A 270 5.47 7.39 -14.37
N GLU A 271 5.74 6.69 -13.27
CA GLU A 271 5.08 6.93 -11.98
C GLU A 271 5.39 8.34 -11.44
N ARG A 272 6.62 8.79 -11.63
CA ARG A 272 7.04 10.15 -11.27
C ARG A 272 6.27 11.19 -12.09
N GLU A 273 6.15 11.01 -13.40
CA GLU A 273 5.35 11.90 -14.27
C GLU A 273 3.86 11.86 -13.90
N GLN A 274 3.32 10.70 -13.55
CA GLN A 274 1.95 10.56 -13.03
C GLN A 274 1.76 11.38 -11.76
N MET A 275 2.67 11.29 -10.79
CA MET A 275 2.63 12.08 -9.56
C MET A 275 2.74 13.58 -9.85
N LEU A 276 3.68 14.01 -10.70
CA LEU A 276 3.83 15.41 -11.09
C LEU A 276 2.55 15.93 -11.75
N THR A 277 1.97 15.16 -12.67
CA THR A 277 0.71 15.50 -13.34
C THR A 277 -0.44 15.63 -12.33
N ALA A 278 -0.57 14.70 -11.39
CA ALA A 278 -1.59 14.74 -10.34
C ALA A 278 -1.48 16.01 -9.48
N ILE A 279 -0.25 16.44 -9.16
CA ILE A 279 0.01 17.67 -8.43
C ILE A 279 -0.35 18.89 -9.30
N GLU A 280 0.22 18.98 -10.49
CA GLU A 280 0.15 20.14 -11.38
C GLU A 280 -1.27 20.43 -11.90
N THR A 281 -2.08 19.39 -12.11
CA THR A 281 -3.46 19.50 -12.61
C THR A 281 -4.49 19.83 -11.53
N ARG A 282 -4.07 19.88 -10.26
CA ARG A 282 -4.98 20.20 -9.16
C ARG A 282 -5.63 21.56 -9.38
N GLN A 283 -6.94 21.64 -9.14
CA GLN A 283 -7.68 22.89 -9.23
C GLN A 283 -7.35 23.81 -8.05
N THR A 284 -7.08 25.08 -8.36
CA THR A 284 -7.02 26.12 -7.34
C THR A 284 -8.42 26.64 -7.04
N LYS A 285 -8.70 26.99 -5.78
CA LYS A 285 -9.96 27.64 -5.38
C LYS A 285 -9.90 29.16 -5.53
N VAL A 286 -8.72 29.71 -5.81
CA VAL A 286 -8.42 31.14 -5.80
C VAL A 286 -7.43 31.44 -6.93
N GLY A 287 -7.77 32.39 -7.80
CA GLY A 287 -6.90 32.83 -8.90
C GLY A 287 -7.56 32.91 -10.27
N GLN A 288 -6.85 33.50 -11.23
CA GLN A 288 -7.26 33.55 -12.65
C GLN A 288 -7.02 32.22 -13.37
N GLU A 289 -6.00 31.47 -12.94
CA GLU A 289 -5.64 30.18 -13.52
C GLU A 289 -6.49 29.06 -12.95
N LYS A 290 -6.79 28.04 -13.76
CA LYS A 290 -7.63 26.91 -13.34
C LYS A 290 -6.87 25.86 -12.54
N THR A 291 -5.55 25.76 -12.70
CA THR A 291 -4.70 24.74 -12.07
C THR A 291 -3.57 25.34 -11.25
N VAL A 292 -2.94 24.53 -10.40
CA VAL A 292 -1.80 24.98 -9.57
C VAL A 292 -0.48 25.10 -10.33
N LYS A 293 -0.35 24.47 -11.51
CA LYS A 293 0.89 24.43 -12.31
C LYS A 293 1.55 25.80 -12.54
N PRO A 294 0.83 26.86 -12.99
CA PRO A 294 1.46 28.16 -13.22
C PRO A 294 2.04 28.78 -11.95
N TYR A 295 1.40 28.50 -10.81
CA TYR A 295 1.82 29.00 -9.49
C TYR A 295 3.01 28.23 -8.90
N LEU A 296 3.17 26.95 -9.25
CA LEU A 296 4.33 26.13 -8.84
C LEU A 296 5.56 26.34 -9.74
N LYS A 297 5.37 26.85 -10.96
CA LYS A 297 6.47 27.03 -11.92
C LYS A 297 7.65 27.86 -11.38
N PRO A 298 7.47 29.03 -10.72
CA PRO A 298 8.60 29.79 -10.18
C PRO A 298 9.41 28.99 -9.15
N PHE A 299 8.73 28.17 -8.35
CA PHE A 299 9.39 27.29 -7.39
C PHE A 299 10.15 26.15 -8.10
N ARG A 300 9.54 25.52 -9.12
CA ARG A 300 10.17 24.51 -9.96
C ARG A 300 11.50 25.01 -10.52
N ASP A 301 11.45 26.17 -11.18
CA ASP A 301 12.58 26.73 -11.91
C ASP A 301 13.72 27.08 -10.93
N TRP A 302 13.37 27.70 -9.78
CA TRP A 302 14.33 27.99 -8.71
C TRP A 302 14.98 26.73 -8.12
N LEU A 303 14.18 25.71 -7.78
CA LEU A 303 14.65 24.49 -7.16
C LEU A 303 15.55 23.69 -8.12
N MET A 304 15.10 23.52 -9.36
CA MET A 304 15.83 22.73 -10.36
C MET A 304 17.12 23.41 -10.78
N LEU A 305 17.17 24.74 -10.89
CA LEU A 305 18.41 25.46 -11.17
C LEU A 305 19.44 25.25 -10.05
N ARG A 306 19.01 25.28 -8.77
CA ARG A 306 19.88 25.00 -7.62
C ARG A 306 20.38 23.55 -7.67
N HIS A 307 19.49 22.60 -7.92
CA HIS A 307 19.81 21.18 -8.01
C HIS A 307 20.82 20.89 -9.13
N GLN A 308 20.56 21.37 -10.35
CA GLN A 308 21.44 21.18 -11.51
C GLN A 308 22.83 21.75 -11.26
N ASN A 309 22.93 22.97 -10.72
CA ASN A 309 24.21 23.57 -10.37
C ASN A 309 24.97 22.77 -9.30
N PHE A 310 24.25 22.18 -8.34
CA PHE A 310 24.84 21.32 -7.32
C PHE A 310 25.32 19.99 -7.89
N VAL A 311 24.52 19.32 -8.73
CA VAL A 311 24.92 18.10 -9.42
C VAL A 311 26.18 18.35 -10.24
N LEU A 312 26.21 19.40 -11.06
CA LEU A 312 27.38 19.76 -11.88
C LEU A 312 28.66 19.96 -11.06
N LYS A 313 28.55 20.59 -9.88
CA LYS A 313 29.71 20.80 -8.98
C LYS A 313 30.21 19.52 -8.32
N ASN A 314 29.34 18.54 -8.12
CA ASN A 314 29.65 17.28 -7.44
C ASN A 314 29.89 16.11 -8.39
N LEU A 315 29.84 16.31 -9.72
CA LEU A 315 30.16 15.27 -10.72
C LEU A 315 31.61 14.76 -10.60
N ALA A 316 32.52 15.56 -10.06
CA ALA A 316 33.96 15.25 -9.95
C ALA A 316 34.39 14.76 -8.56
N SER A 317 33.48 14.67 -7.59
CA SER A 317 33.83 14.26 -6.22
C SER A 317 33.70 12.75 -6.05
N ASP A 318 34.81 12.02 -6.23
CA ASP A 318 34.95 10.63 -5.76
C ASP A 318 35.01 10.63 -4.23
N SER A 319 33.85 10.58 -3.57
CA SER A 319 33.80 10.65 -2.10
C SER A 319 33.47 9.29 -1.48
N LYS A 320 34.40 8.82 -0.64
CA LYS A 320 34.30 7.67 0.27
C LYS A 320 33.20 7.83 1.35
N THR A 321 32.52 8.99 1.41
CA THR A 321 31.56 9.39 2.46
C THR A 321 30.10 9.41 2.01
N GLY A 322 29.77 8.80 0.86
CA GLY A 322 28.42 8.78 0.30
C GLY A 322 28.15 9.96 -0.64
N LYS A 323 27.15 9.81 -1.52
CA LYS A 323 26.77 10.84 -2.51
C LYS A 323 26.02 11.98 -1.82
N PRO A 324 26.48 13.26 -1.91
CA PRO A 324 25.73 14.40 -1.42
C PRO A 324 24.33 14.49 -2.04
N LEU A 325 23.32 14.83 -1.24
CA LEU A 325 21.91 14.94 -1.65
C LEU A 325 21.39 16.38 -1.56
N HIS A 326 20.25 16.63 -2.19
CA HIS A 326 19.50 17.89 -2.06
C HIS A 326 18.33 17.73 -1.05
N TYR A 327 18.45 18.37 0.10
CA TYR A 327 17.41 18.41 1.11
C TYR A 327 16.49 19.61 0.93
N VAL A 328 15.19 19.36 1.00
CA VAL A 328 14.16 20.39 1.10
C VAL A 328 13.55 20.36 2.49
N LEU A 329 13.63 21.49 3.19
CA LEU A 329 13.13 21.64 4.55
C LEU A 329 11.71 22.20 4.51
N ASP A 330 10.77 21.44 5.07
CA ASP A 330 9.42 21.90 5.36
C ASP A 330 9.47 22.85 6.58
N GLY A 331 9.72 24.13 6.30
CA GLY A 331 9.99 25.15 7.30
C GLY A 331 8.96 25.20 8.43
N PRO A 332 7.65 25.31 8.13
CA PRO A 332 6.60 25.25 9.15
C PRO A 332 6.64 23.99 9.99
N ASN A 333 6.75 22.81 9.39
CA ASN A 333 6.71 21.57 10.14
C ASN A 333 7.88 21.46 11.14
N ILE A 334 9.09 21.81 10.70
CA ILE A 334 10.30 21.84 11.53
C ILE A 334 10.21 22.91 12.63
N ALA A 335 9.76 24.12 12.28
CA ALA A 335 9.66 25.25 13.20
C ALA A 335 8.67 25.01 14.34
N TYR A 336 7.69 24.12 14.15
CA TYR A 336 6.69 23.76 15.18
C TYR A 336 7.00 22.44 15.91
N VAL A 337 8.16 21.80 15.68
CA VAL A 337 8.57 20.61 16.45
C VAL A 337 8.63 20.95 17.95
N ASN A 338 7.92 20.16 18.75
CA ASN A 338 7.73 20.35 20.19
C ASN A 338 7.12 21.72 20.59
N GLN A 339 6.38 22.40 19.69
CA GLN A 339 5.78 23.72 19.96
C GLN A 339 4.24 23.68 20.17
N ASN A 340 3.63 22.50 20.32
CA ASN A 340 2.18 22.38 20.49
C ASN A 340 1.70 22.60 21.94
N PHE A 341 2.13 23.70 22.58
CA PHE A 341 1.72 24.16 23.91
C PHE A 341 1.28 25.62 23.87
N ASP A 342 0.64 26.14 24.93
CA ASP A 342 -0.07 27.43 24.88
C ASP A 342 0.83 28.64 24.51
N ASP A 343 2.12 28.60 24.88
CA ASP A 343 3.14 29.62 24.56
C ASP A 343 4.09 29.21 23.41
N GLY A 344 3.81 28.09 22.74
CA GLY A 344 4.64 27.62 21.62
C GLY A 344 4.65 28.62 20.46
N THR A 345 5.71 28.65 19.66
CA THR A 345 5.80 29.60 18.55
C THR A 345 6.55 29.04 17.36
N TYR A 346 6.51 29.75 16.24
CA TYR A 346 7.32 29.41 15.07
C TYR A 346 8.81 29.65 15.41
N ARG A 347 9.59 28.56 15.49
CA ARG A 347 11.03 28.55 15.78
C ARG A 347 11.83 28.53 14.49
N ILE A 348 12.24 29.69 13.96
CA ILE A 348 13.09 29.72 12.76
C ILE A 348 14.50 29.17 13.02
N ASP A 349 14.99 29.29 14.26
CA ASP A 349 16.25 28.73 14.72
C ASP A 349 16.28 27.20 14.65
N HIS A 350 15.13 26.53 14.83
CA HIS A 350 15.01 25.08 14.59
C HIS A 350 15.32 24.74 13.12
N VAL A 351 14.73 25.50 12.19
CA VAL A 351 14.96 25.30 10.75
C VAL A 351 16.41 25.61 10.39
N ASP A 352 16.98 26.66 10.99
CA ASP A 352 18.38 27.07 10.76
C ASP A 352 19.38 26.01 11.21
N ALA A 353 19.15 25.43 12.39
CA ALA A 353 20.04 24.41 12.95
C ALA A 353 20.06 23.15 12.07
N VAL A 354 18.89 22.72 11.56
CA VAL A 354 18.79 21.60 10.60
C VAL A 354 19.51 21.91 9.29
N ALA A 355 19.32 23.13 8.76
CA ALA A 355 19.99 23.55 7.53
C ALA A 355 21.51 23.52 7.68
N ARG A 356 22.04 24.06 8.79
CA ARG A 356 23.48 24.09 9.08
C ARG A 356 24.07 22.69 9.25
N GLU A 357 23.38 21.81 9.96
CA GLU A 357 23.81 20.42 10.14
C GLU A 357 23.96 19.71 8.79
N LEU A 358 22.96 19.81 7.92
CA LEU A 358 22.99 19.21 6.59
C LEU A 358 24.05 19.86 5.67
N GLN A 359 24.19 21.19 5.71
CA GLN A 359 25.22 21.91 4.96
C GLN A 359 26.63 21.51 5.42
N ALA A 360 26.85 21.30 6.72
CA ALA A 360 28.13 20.86 7.27
C ALA A 360 28.52 19.45 6.78
N GLN A 361 27.53 18.61 6.49
CA GLN A 361 27.70 17.29 5.87
C GLN A 361 27.89 17.36 4.33
N GLY A 362 27.93 18.56 3.74
CA GLY A 362 28.14 18.79 2.31
C GLY A 362 26.87 18.69 1.46
N HIS A 363 25.69 18.62 2.07
CA HIS A 363 24.42 18.55 1.35
C HIS A 363 23.94 19.92 0.85
N LEU A 364 23.18 19.93 -0.26
CA LEU A 364 22.47 21.12 -0.70
C LEU A 364 21.19 21.26 0.11
N VAL A 365 20.90 22.46 0.62
CA VAL A 365 19.67 22.76 1.35
C VAL A 365 18.84 23.80 0.60
N SER A 366 17.54 23.54 0.53
CA SER A 366 16.49 24.47 0.13
C SER A 366 15.39 24.47 1.19
N ILE A 367 14.80 25.62 1.49
CA ILE A 367 13.80 25.77 2.55
C ILE A 367 12.53 26.33 1.93
N THR A 368 11.41 25.66 2.12
CA THR A 368 10.08 26.18 1.74
C THR A 368 9.44 26.83 2.96
N VAL A 369 9.09 28.11 2.87
CA VAL A 369 8.47 28.86 3.98
C VAL A 369 7.33 29.73 3.46
N PRO A 370 6.12 29.65 4.05
CA PRO A 370 5.04 30.61 3.79
C PRO A 370 5.51 32.06 3.96
N SER A 371 5.21 32.93 3.00
CA SER A 371 5.65 34.34 3.01
C SER A 371 5.29 35.08 4.30
N VAL A 372 4.19 34.69 4.96
CA VAL A 372 3.76 35.28 6.23
C VAL A 372 4.77 35.12 7.36
N TYR A 373 5.56 34.04 7.38
CA TYR A 373 6.60 33.82 8.40
C TYR A 373 7.91 34.56 8.09
N LEU A 374 8.01 35.16 6.89
CA LEU A 374 9.12 36.00 6.47
C LEU A 374 8.87 37.49 6.73
N ASN A 375 7.75 37.84 7.37
CA ASN A 375 7.45 39.22 7.79
C ASN A 375 7.99 39.50 9.20
N ASP A 376 8.28 40.77 9.50
CA ASP A 376 8.77 41.18 10.83
C ASP A 376 7.74 40.92 11.94
N LYS A 377 6.46 40.99 11.57
CA LYS A 377 5.34 40.62 12.42
C LYS A 377 4.48 39.57 11.73
N PHE A 378 4.23 38.47 12.42
CA PHE A 378 3.47 37.36 11.86
C PHE A 378 2.52 36.73 12.88
N VAL A 379 1.50 36.05 12.36
CA VAL A 379 0.49 35.35 13.18
C VAL A 379 1.01 33.97 13.56
N VAL A 380 1.03 33.69 14.85
CA VAL A 380 1.41 32.40 15.41
C VAL A 380 0.27 31.39 15.21
N ARG A 381 0.58 30.22 14.65
CA ARG A 381 -0.40 29.19 14.29
C ARG A 381 -0.22 27.91 15.11
N ILE A 382 -0.31 27.99 16.44
CA ILE A 382 -0.25 26.80 17.32
C ILE A 382 -1.57 26.03 17.28
N ARG A 383 -1.52 24.70 17.13
CA ARG A 383 -2.69 23.82 17.18
C ARG A 383 -2.95 23.31 18.62
N THR A 384 -3.49 24.16 19.51
CA THR A 384 -3.96 23.72 20.85
C THR A 384 -5.46 23.41 20.87
N LYS A 385 -5.93 22.66 21.90
CA LYS A 385 -7.34 22.26 22.05
C LYS A 385 -8.33 23.44 22.02
N ASN A 386 -7.89 24.64 22.43
CA ASN A 386 -8.72 25.84 22.50
C ASN A 386 -8.64 26.76 21.26
N ILE A 387 -7.89 26.36 20.21
CA ILE A 387 -7.64 27.22 19.05
C ILE A 387 -8.92 27.60 18.29
N ASN A 388 -9.86 26.66 18.16
CA ASN A 388 -11.10 26.88 17.40
C ASN A 388 -12.03 27.87 18.13
N ALA A 389 -12.03 27.84 19.47
CA ALA A 389 -12.76 28.80 20.28
C ALA A 389 -12.14 30.20 20.20
N ARG A 390 -10.80 30.31 20.28
CA ARG A 390 -10.08 31.60 20.16
C ARG A 390 -10.20 32.22 18.76
N ARG A 391 -10.12 31.40 17.69
CA ARG A 391 -10.33 31.85 16.30
C ARG A 391 -11.74 32.38 16.05
N ARG A 392 -12.77 31.73 16.60
CA ARG A 392 -14.16 32.21 16.53
C ARG A 392 -14.37 33.55 17.24
N GLN A 393 -13.52 33.88 18.22
CA GLN A 393 -13.50 35.17 18.92
C GLN A 393 -12.61 36.24 18.25
N GLY A 394 -12.02 35.94 17.08
CA GLY A 394 -11.17 36.89 16.33
C GLY A 394 -9.83 37.24 16.99
N LYS A 395 -9.43 36.54 18.06
CA LYS A 395 -8.17 36.79 18.77
C LYS A 395 -7.03 35.99 18.13
N TYR A 396 -6.16 36.69 17.40
CA TYR A 396 -4.93 36.15 16.83
C TYR A 396 -3.73 36.55 17.68
N ILE A 397 -2.85 35.59 17.98
CA ILE A 397 -1.58 35.86 18.64
C ILE A 397 -0.57 36.24 17.54
N THR A 398 0.03 37.42 17.66
CA THR A 398 1.08 37.88 16.76
C THR A 398 2.41 37.94 17.48
N ARG A 399 3.49 37.58 16.80
CA ARG A 399 4.86 37.69 17.29
C ARG A 399 5.66 38.62 16.39
N GLU A 400 6.53 39.40 17.02
CA GLU A 400 7.55 40.20 16.35
C GLU A 400 8.86 39.43 16.31
N ARG A 401 9.57 39.56 15.20
CA ARG A 401 10.85 38.89 14.96
C ARG A 401 11.94 39.48 15.85
N THR A 402 12.77 38.62 16.40
CA THR A 402 13.95 39.03 17.19
C THR A 402 15.15 39.38 16.29
N PRO A 403 16.13 40.18 16.76
CA PRO A 403 17.34 40.49 16.00
C PRO A 403 18.12 39.26 15.54
N ALA A 404 18.17 38.20 16.36
CA ALA A 404 18.83 36.95 16.02
C ALA A 404 18.15 36.25 14.82
N GLU A 405 16.82 36.27 14.77
CA GLU A 405 16.05 35.71 13.66
C GLU A 405 16.18 36.56 12.39
N THR A 406 16.31 37.88 12.53
CA THR A 406 16.61 38.77 11.40
C THR A 406 17.95 38.40 10.76
N ALA A 407 18.99 38.19 11.58
CA ALA A 407 20.30 37.75 11.09
C ALA A 407 20.25 36.39 10.38
N ILE A 408 19.41 35.46 10.86
CA ILE A 408 19.16 34.18 10.18
C ILE A 408 18.57 34.40 8.78
N LEU A 409 17.54 35.23 8.66
CA LEU A 409 16.87 35.48 7.37
C LEU A 409 17.75 36.25 6.38
N GLU A 410 18.52 37.23 6.84
CA GLU A 410 19.50 37.95 6.01
C GLU A 410 20.53 36.97 5.42
N ARG A 411 21.00 36.02 6.24
CA ARG A 411 21.89 34.97 5.80
C ARG A 411 21.23 34.04 4.78
N TRP A 412 20.01 33.57 5.06
CA TRP A 412 19.27 32.71 4.13
C TRP A 412 19.04 33.37 2.78
N ALA A 413 18.76 34.68 2.78
CA ALA A 413 18.63 35.48 1.56
C ALA A 413 19.96 35.55 0.80
N LYS A 414 21.06 35.83 1.51
CA LYS A 414 22.42 35.87 0.92
C LYS A 414 22.85 34.53 0.31
N GLU A 415 22.54 33.42 0.98
CA GLU A 415 22.84 32.06 0.51
C GLU A 415 21.81 31.54 -0.53
N ASN A 416 20.74 32.30 -0.78
CA ASN A 416 19.63 31.95 -1.66
C ASN A 416 19.00 30.58 -1.30
N ILE A 417 18.91 30.21 -0.03
CA ILE A 417 18.42 28.89 0.38
C ILE A 417 16.92 28.84 0.62
N VAL A 418 16.24 29.97 0.78
CA VAL A 418 14.80 30.04 1.11
C VAL A 418 13.95 30.39 -0.12
N PHE A 419 12.84 29.68 -0.29
CA PHE A 419 11.78 30.03 -1.22
C PHE A 419 10.54 30.50 -0.46
N SER A 420 10.05 31.69 -0.83
CA SER A 420 8.86 32.31 -0.24
C SER A 420 7.59 31.74 -0.89
N CYS A 421 6.90 30.86 -0.17
CA CYS A 421 5.67 30.22 -0.62
C CYS A 421 4.48 31.16 -0.46
N ARG A 422 3.84 31.51 -1.57
CA ARG A 422 2.60 32.29 -1.58
C ARG A 422 1.41 31.42 -1.17
N THR A 423 0.99 31.55 0.08
CA THR A 423 -0.10 30.76 0.67
C THR A 423 -1.47 31.44 0.59
N ASP A 424 -1.58 32.55 -0.14
CA ASP A 424 -2.84 33.26 -0.35
C ASP A 424 -3.79 32.54 -1.31
N PHE A 425 -3.26 31.61 -2.13
CA PHE A 425 -4.05 30.79 -3.05
C PHE A 425 -3.58 29.32 -3.15
N LEU A 426 -2.42 28.97 -2.59
CA LEU A 426 -1.93 27.58 -2.49
C LEU A 426 -1.75 27.15 -1.03
N SER A 427 -1.88 25.85 -0.79
CA SER A 427 -1.35 25.24 0.44
C SER A 427 0.18 25.19 0.35
N ASP A 428 0.85 25.44 1.47
CA ASP A 428 2.28 25.25 1.63
C ASP A 428 2.72 23.80 1.44
N ASP A 429 1.84 22.84 1.73
CA ASP A 429 2.11 21.41 1.57
C ASP A 429 2.45 21.02 0.13
N LEU A 430 1.91 21.75 -0.85
CA LEU A 430 2.19 21.49 -2.27
C LEU A 430 3.65 21.73 -2.64
N PHE A 431 4.37 22.63 -1.95
CA PHE A 431 5.74 22.99 -2.34
C PHE A 431 6.72 21.88 -1.97
N TRP A 432 6.72 21.44 -0.70
CA TRP A 432 7.63 20.36 -0.28
C TRP A 432 7.26 19.03 -0.95
N LEU A 433 5.96 18.76 -1.17
CA LEU A 433 5.52 17.57 -1.88
C LEU A 433 5.96 17.61 -3.35
N TYR A 434 5.80 18.72 -4.05
CA TYR A 434 6.26 18.85 -5.42
C TYR A 434 7.79 18.71 -5.52
N ALA A 435 8.53 19.30 -4.59
CA ALA A 435 9.99 19.18 -4.52
C ALA A 435 10.46 17.73 -4.38
N SER A 436 9.83 16.97 -3.49
CA SER A 436 10.19 15.56 -3.28
C SER A 436 10.08 14.72 -4.55
N VAL A 437 9.04 14.96 -5.37
CA VAL A 437 8.80 14.22 -6.62
C VAL A 437 9.76 14.72 -7.73
N LEU A 438 10.02 16.03 -7.77
CA LEU A 438 10.99 16.60 -8.71
C LEU A 438 12.41 16.05 -8.49
N LEU A 439 12.85 15.97 -7.23
CA LEU A 439 14.22 15.54 -6.92
C LEU A 439 14.37 14.00 -6.88
N GLY A 440 13.30 13.27 -6.59
CA GLY A 440 13.28 11.80 -6.62
C GLY A 440 14.39 11.18 -5.77
N ARG A 441 15.21 10.31 -6.38
CA ARG A 441 16.30 9.60 -5.69
C ARG A 441 17.40 10.53 -5.17
N GLU A 442 17.58 11.69 -5.80
CA GLU A 442 18.65 12.65 -5.50
C GLU A 442 18.27 13.66 -4.42
N GLY A 443 17.02 13.67 -3.99
CA GLY A 443 16.53 14.58 -2.95
C GLY A 443 15.92 13.89 -1.75
N ARG A 444 15.82 14.66 -0.67
CA ARG A 444 15.10 14.29 0.55
C ARG A 444 14.27 15.47 1.02
N VAL A 445 13.17 15.19 1.71
CA VAL A 445 12.35 16.22 2.37
C VAL A 445 12.34 15.97 3.85
N VAL A 446 12.69 16.99 4.64
CA VAL A 446 12.63 16.92 6.11
C VAL A 446 11.27 17.42 6.56
N THR A 447 10.41 16.51 6.99
CA THR A 447 9.06 16.80 7.50
C THR A 447 8.56 15.64 8.36
N ASN A 448 7.88 15.95 9.45
CA ASN A 448 7.13 14.99 10.27
C ASN A 448 5.67 14.85 9.82
N ASP A 449 5.23 15.51 8.73
CA ASP A 449 3.86 15.34 8.25
C ASP A 449 3.63 13.92 7.72
N GLN A 450 2.95 13.12 8.54
CA GLN A 450 2.65 11.73 8.22
C GLN A 450 1.42 11.55 7.34
N GLY A 451 0.65 12.61 7.03
CA GLY A 451 -0.71 12.58 6.47
C GLY A 451 -0.88 11.82 5.15
N ARG A 452 -0.73 10.49 5.17
CA ARG A 452 -0.80 9.58 4.03
C ARG A 452 -2.16 9.67 3.36
N ASP A 453 -3.22 9.60 4.17
CA ASP A 453 -4.59 9.74 3.68
C ASP A 453 -4.89 11.16 3.23
N HIS A 454 -4.27 12.17 3.85
CA HIS A 454 -4.39 13.55 3.40
C HIS A 454 -3.71 13.74 2.03
N MET A 455 -2.53 13.17 1.82
CA MET A 455 -1.81 13.19 0.56
C MET A 455 -2.49 12.35 -0.52
N HIS A 456 -2.97 11.16 -0.20
CA HIS A 456 -3.75 10.34 -1.12
C HIS A 456 -5.05 11.03 -1.52
N ALA A 457 -5.77 11.62 -0.54
CA ALA A 457 -6.93 12.46 -0.83
C ALA A 457 -6.57 13.67 -1.69
N MET A 458 -5.45 14.32 -1.38
CA MET A 458 -4.97 15.49 -2.09
C MET A 458 -4.58 15.20 -3.55
N LEU A 459 -3.82 14.14 -3.79
CA LEU A 459 -3.33 13.74 -5.11
C LEU A 459 -4.45 13.20 -6.00
N ASN A 460 -5.45 12.54 -5.42
CA ASN A 460 -6.60 12.01 -6.14
C ASN A 460 -7.81 12.95 -6.17
N GLY A 461 -7.65 14.20 -5.72
CA GLY A 461 -8.70 15.23 -5.78
C GLY A 461 -9.89 14.99 -4.85
N TYR A 462 -9.77 14.11 -3.86
CA TYR A 462 -10.82 13.87 -2.88
C TYR A 462 -10.85 15.01 -1.86
N THR A 463 -12.00 15.68 -1.75
CA THR A 463 -12.30 16.52 -0.57
C THR A 463 -12.90 15.63 0.51
N SER A 464 -12.58 15.87 1.80
CA SER A 464 -13.07 15.07 2.95
C SER A 464 -14.60 14.97 3.09
N THR A 465 -15.38 15.60 2.21
CA THR A 465 -16.84 15.69 2.25
C THR A 465 -17.57 15.06 1.05
N SER A 466 -16.91 14.58 0.00
CA SER A 466 -17.58 14.09 -1.22
C SER A 466 -17.46 12.57 -1.47
N VAL A 467 -18.17 11.76 -0.67
CA VAL A 467 -18.35 10.31 -0.90
C VAL A 467 -18.93 10.00 -2.31
N LYS A 468 -19.63 10.95 -2.93
CA LYS A 468 -20.31 10.80 -4.23
C LYS A 468 -19.39 10.96 -5.46
N GLN A 469 -18.20 11.56 -5.34
CA GLN A 469 -17.27 11.73 -6.47
C GLN A 469 -16.31 10.55 -6.68
N ARG A 470 -16.39 9.52 -5.82
CA ARG A 470 -15.55 8.32 -5.89
C ARG A 470 -15.70 7.52 -7.20
N LYS A 471 -16.72 7.75 -8.04
CA LYS A 471 -17.08 6.82 -9.13
C LYS A 471 -16.54 7.13 -10.52
N ASN A 472 -16.01 8.33 -10.82
CA ASN A 472 -15.80 8.73 -12.21
C ASN A 472 -14.34 8.83 -12.73
N ASN A 473 -13.30 8.81 -11.89
CA ASN A 473 -11.90 9.06 -12.34
C ASN A 473 -10.87 7.99 -11.89
N TYR A 474 -11.20 6.70 -11.90
CA TYR A 474 -10.26 5.66 -11.48
C TYR A 474 -9.08 5.41 -12.43
N THR A 475 -9.12 5.87 -13.68
CA THR A 475 -8.06 5.57 -14.67
C THR A 475 -6.75 6.32 -14.41
N ASN A 476 -6.80 7.42 -13.64
CA ASN A 476 -5.63 8.26 -13.32
C ASN A 476 -5.37 8.39 -11.81
N ALA A 477 -5.99 7.54 -10.98
CA ALA A 477 -5.80 7.60 -9.54
C ALA A 477 -4.39 7.11 -9.15
N ILE A 478 -3.67 7.91 -8.39
CA ILE A 478 -2.38 7.53 -7.80
C ILE A 478 -2.63 6.41 -6.78
N PRO A 479 -2.09 5.20 -6.97
CA PRO A 479 -2.32 4.10 -6.06
C PRO A 479 -1.62 4.34 -4.72
N MET A 480 -2.18 3.76 -3.66
CA MET A 480 -1.63 3.87 -2.32
C MET A 480 -0.18 3.32 -2.25
N ASP A 481 0.12 2.22 -2.93
CA ASP A 481 1.48 1.68 -3.02
C ASP A 481 2.51 2.73 -3.51
N LEU A 482 2.17 3.46 -4.58
CA LEU A 482 3.04 4.48 -5.15
C LEU A 482 3.36 5.60 -4.14
N ILE A 483 2.36 6.06 -3.37
CA ILE A 483 2.56 7.05 -2.31
C ILE A 483 3.46 6.51 -1.20
N ILE A 484 3.33 5.22 -0.84
CA ILE A 484 4.17 4.60 0.18
C ILE A 484 5.63 4.54 -0.27
N ARG A 485 5.88 4.05 -1.49
CA ARG A 485 7.24 3.98 -2.06
C ARG A 485 7.88 5.35 -2.18
N TRP A 486 7.14 6.33 -2.67
CA TRP A 486 7.60 7.73 -2.73
C TRP A 486 8.01 8.26 -1.35
N LYS A 487 7.18 8.05 -0.32
CA LYS A 487 7.50 8.48 1.05
C LYS A 487 8.74 7.79 1.60
N GLU A 488 8.79 6.46 1.49
CA GLU A 488 9.95 5.68 1.93
C GLU A 488 11.23 6.05 1.16
N LEU A 489 11.12 6.64 -0.02
CA LEU A 489 12.27 7.12 -0.78
C LEU A 489 12.75 8.50 -0.33
N THR A 490 11.83 9.40 0.01
CA THR A 490 12.10 10.85 0.07
C THR A 490 11.98 11.47 1.46
N ASN A 491 11.11 10.99 2.34
CA ASN A 491 10.83 11.64 3.62
C ASN A 491 11.88 11.31 4.69
N VAL A 492 12.33 12.34 5.40
CA VAL A 492 13.22 12.28 6.55
C VAL A 492 12.46 12.88 7.74
N ASN A 493 12.20 12.08 8.77
CA ASN A 493 11.58 12.58 9.99
C ASN A 493 12.64 13.27 10.87
N ILE A 494 12.18 14.11 11.78
CA ILE A 494 13.04 14.88 12.67
C ILE A 494 12.59 14.77 14.12
N GLU A 495 13.54 14.48 15.00
CA GLU A 495 13.40 14.57 16.44
C GLU A 495 14.34 15.66 16.96
N MET A 496 13.82 16.51 17.84
CA MET A 496 14.60 17.55 18.50
C MET A 496 14.51 17.37 20.01
N GLN A 497 15.66 17.41 20.68
CA GLN A 497 15.75 17.49 22.13
C GLN A 497 16.24 18.88 22.50
N HIS A 498 15.66 19.42 23.57
CA HIS A 498 15.98 20.75 24.10
C HIS A 498 16.67 20.59 25.44
N LYS A 499 17.54 21.54 25.79
CA LYS A 499 18.24 21.52 27.08
C LYS A 499 17.24 21.66 28.23
N ASP A 500 17.51 20.97 29.33
CA ASP A 500 16.73 21.13 30.56
C ASP A 500 16.77 22.58 31.04
N ILE A 501 15.60 23.08 31.43
CA ILE A 501 15.49 24.42 32.00
C ILE A 501 15.97 24.33 33.46
N VAL A 502 17.03 25.06 33.80
CA VAL A 502 17.37 25.30 35.21
C VAL A 502 16.25 26.17 35.82
N GLU A 503 15.60 25.68 36.87
CA GLU A 503 14.52 26.39 37.57
C GLU A 503 14.98 27.82 37.94
N GLY A 504 14.39 28.83 37.28
CA GLY A 504 14.71 30.25 37.48
C GLY A 504 14.84 31.08 36.18
N SER A 505 15.13 30.45 35.04
CA SER A 505 15.43 31.17 33.77
C SER A 505 14.21 31.51 32.89
N LEU A 506 12.99 31.12 33.27
CA LEU A 506 11.76 31.42 32.49
C LEU A 506 11.32 32.89 32.57
N ALA A 507 11.97 33.72 33.39
CA ALA A 507 11.59 35.12 33.61
C ALA A 507 11.99 36.07 32.46
N THR A 508 12.86 35.65 31.54
CA THR A 508 13.42 36.52 30.48
C THR A 508 12.80 36.33 29.10
N GLY A 509 11.90 35.36 28.92
CA GLY A 509 11.37 35.03 27.59
C GLY A 509 12.43 34.44 26.63
N GLU A 510 13.58 34.00 27.16
CA GLU A 510 14.62 33.35 26.38
C GLU A 510 14.15 31.97 25.89
N MET A 511 14.41 31.70 24.62
CA MET A 511 13.99 30.48 23.95
C MET A 511 14.92 29.34 24.35
N ILE A 512 14.35 28.19 24.74
CA ILE A 512 15.13 27.03 25.16
C ILE A 512 16.02 26.58 24.00
N PRO A 513 17.36 26.48 24.19
CA PRO A 513 18.27 26.04 23.15
C PRO A 513 18.04 24.59 22.75
N ILE A 514 18.33 24.28 21.48
CA ILE A 514 18.37 22.91 20.96
C ILE A 514 19.62 22.23 21.55
N ASP A 515 19.44 21.02 22.05
CA ASP A 515 20.53 20.17 22.54
C ASP A 515 21.00 19.19 21.46
N GLN A 516 20.03 18.45 20.88
CA GLN A 516 20.30 17.44 19.88
C GLN A 516 19.24 17.44 18.77
N ILE A 517 19.69 17.26 17.54
CA ILE A 517 18.85 17.04 16.35
C ILE A 517 19.13 15.63 15.83
N ASN A 518 18.09 14.81 15.74
CA ASN A 518 18.17 13.49 15.13
C ASN A 518 17.34 13.46 13.85
N LEU A 519 18.02 13.27 12.71
CA LEU A 519 17.38 13.05 11.42
C LEU A 519 17.18 11.55 11.20
N LEU A 520 15.91 11.15 11.13
CA LEU A 520 15.53 9.76 10.90
C LEU A 520 15.38 9.54 9.40
N HIS A 521 16.48 9.16 8.76
CA HIS A 521 16.51 8.87 7.33
C HIS A 521 15.69 7.61 7.00
N PRO A 522 15.09 7.54 5.80
CA PRO A 522 14.43 6.33 5.37
C PRO A 522 15.43 5.16 5.29
N LEU A 523 14.92 3.96 5.58
CA LEU A 523 15.72 2.74 5.48
C LEU A 523 16.36 2.60 4.09
N PRO A 524 17.59 2.06 4.00
CA PRO A 524 18.29 1.89 2.72
C PRO A 524 17.66 0.82 1.82
N PHE A 525 16.63 0.12 2.30
CA PHE A 525 15.85 -0.89 1.60
C PHE A 525 14.35 -0.63 1.79
N SER A 526 13.53 -1.33 1.01
CA SER A 526 12.07 -1.36 1.19
C SER A 526 11.67 -2.60 1.95
N ARG A 527 10.83 -2.42 2.96
CA ARG A 527 10.33 -3.50 3.81
C ARG A 527 9.14 -4.18 3.14
N VAL A 528 9.45 -4.97 2.12
CA VAL A 528 8.50 -5.75 1.29
C VAL A 528 9.08 -7.13 0.94
N PRO A 529 8.23 -8.14 0.64
CA PRO A 529 8.68 -9.38 0.03
C PRO A 529 9.48 -9.09 -1.25
N GLN A 530 10.67 -9.67 -1.35
CA GLN A 530 11.57 -9.38 -2.46
C GLN A 530 12.48 -10.57 -2.80
N VAL A 531 12.77 -10.69 -4.09
CA VAL A 531 13.85 -11.54 -4.62
C VAL A 531 15.07 -10.65 -4.79
N THR A 532 16.18 -10.94 -4.10
CA THR A 532 17.40 -10.11 -4.15
C THR A 532 18.45 -10.65 -5.10
N ALA A 533 18.43 -11.96 -5.36
CA ALA A 533 19.27 -12.69 -6.32
C ALA A 533 18.58 -14.03 -6.64
N PRO A 534 19.03 -14.79 -7.66
CA PRO A 534 18.59 -16.18 -7.86
C PRO A 534 18.68 -16.97 -6.55
N ASP A 535 17.64 -17.71 -6.20
CA ASP A 535 17.54 -18.44 -4.92
C ASP A 535 17.68 -17.63 -3.62
N HIS A 536 17.67 -16.29 -3.66
CA HIS A 536 17.74 -15.46 -2.45
C HIS A 536 16.44 -14.66 -2.25
N PHE A 537 15.71 -15.01 -1.19
CA PHE A 537 14.40 -14.46 -0.86
C PHE A 537 14.38 -13.80 0.51
N HIS A 538 13.79 -12.61 0.58
CA HIS A 538 13.66 -11.84 1.81
C HIS A 538 12.20 -11.42 2.01
N ILE A 539 11.60 -11.87 3.10
CA ILE A 539 10.19 -11.66 3.38
C ILE A 539 10.05 -11.04 4.77
N PRO A 540 9.64 -9.76 4.88
CA PRO A 540 9.46 -9.11 6.17
C PRO A 540 8.20 -9.67 6.86
N ILE A 541 8.29 -9.80 8.18
CA ILE A 541 7.24 -10.39 9.01
C ILE A 541 6.63 -9.31 9.89
N ALA A 542 5.30 -9.26 9.91
CA ALA A 542 4.54 -8.36 10.78
C ALA A 542 4.66 -8.77 12.26
N GLU A 543 4.63 -7.79 13.17
CA GLU A 543 4.72 -8.04 14.62
C GLU A 543 3.42 -8.64 15.18
N HIS A 544 2.27 -8.26 14.62
CA HIS A 544 0.96 -8.75 15.01
C HIS A 544 0.20 -9.31 13.79
N ALA A 545 -0.49 -10.43 13.99
CA ALA A 545 -1.36 -11.01 12.97
C ALA A 545 -2.60 -10.11 12.82
N ASN A 546 -2.57 -9.21 11.82
CA ASN A 546 -3.70 -8.43 11.31
C ASN A 546 -4.78 -8.06 12.36
N GLN A 547 -4.49 -7.10 13.24
CA GLN A 547 -5.56 -6.19 13.68
C GLN A 547 -5.48 -4.95 12.80
N ASN A 548 -6.04 -5.02 11.58
CA ASN A 548 -6.32 -3.88 10.70
C ASN A 548 -5.51 -2.63 11.08
N GLU A 549 -4.19 -2.68 10.94
CA GLU A 549 -3.37 -1.52 11.24
C GLU A 549 -3.64 -0.54 10.12
N HIS A 550 -4.66 0.30 10.33
CA HIS A 550 -4.85 1.49 9.55
C HIS A 550 -3.50 2.20 9.54
N PRO A 551 -2.93 2.51 8.36
CA PRO A 551 -1.56 3.03 8.23
C PRO A 551 -1.34 4.45 8.81
N ASN A 552 -2.29 4.93 9.61
CA ASN A 552 -2.28 6.21 10.33
C ASN A 552 -1.93 6.08 11.83
N GLN A 553 -1.64 4.88 12.34
CA GLN A 553 -1.18 4.77 13.72
C GLN A 553 0.32 5.08 13.78
N ASN A 554 0.68 6.08 14.59
CA ASN A 554 2.06 6.34 14.99
C ASN A 554 2.64 5.06 15.61
N SER A 555 3.29 4.23 14.82
CA SER A 555 4.12 3.19 15.40
C SER A 555 5.38 3.88 15.95
N PRO A 556 5.71 3.75 17.25
CA PRO A 556 7.05 4.07 17.73
C PRO A 556 8.09 3.31 16.87
N PRO A 557 9.39 3.67 16.89
CA PRO A 557 10.41 2.91 16.17
C PRO A 557 10.18 1.43 16.44
N ARG A 558 9.81 0.69 15.39
CA ARG A 558 9.25 -0.67 15.50
C ARG A 558 10.26 -1.54 16.23
N LYS A 559 10.05 -1.73 17.55
CA LYS A 559 11.06 -2.30 18.45
C LYS A 559 11.34 -3.78 18.13
N HIS A 560 10.45 -4.44 17.39
CA HIS A 560 10.55 -5.87 17.09
C HIS A 560 10.22 -6.20 15.63
N THR A 561 10.87 -5.51 14.68
CA THR A 561 10.78 -5.92 13.28
C THR A 561 11.47 -7.25 13.02
N LYS A 562 10.93 -8.05 12.10
CA LYS A 562 11.49 -9.37 11.75
C LYS A 562 11.54 -9.56 10.23
N TRP A 563 12.46 -10.41 9.80
CA TRP A 563 12.59 -10.84 8.40
C TRP A 563 12.82 -12.34 8.34
N LEU A 564 12.22 -12.99 7.36
CA LEU A 564 12.56 -14.33 6.90
C LEU A 564 13.56 -14.19 5.75
N CYS A 565 14.76 -14.74 5.91
CA CYS A 565 15.72 -14.93 4.83
C CYS A 565 15.70 -16.41 4.44
N ALA A 566 15.48 -16.71 3.17
CA ALA A 566 15.61 -18.05 2.61
C ALA A 566 16.61 -17.99 1.46
N HIS A 567 17.63 -18.84 1.50
CA HIS A 567 18.66 -18.90 0.47
C HIS A 567 19.27 -20.28 0.28
N ARG A 568 19.72 -20.61 -0.93
CA ARG A 568 20.63 -21.73 -1.19
C ARG A 568 22.05 -21.18 -1.34
N THR A 569 23.03 -21.89 -0.80
CA THR A 569 24.44 -21.57 -1.08
C THR A 569 24.73 -21.95 -2.51
N GLU A 570 25.26 -21.03 -3.32
CA GLU A 570 25.75 -21.34 -4.66
C GLU A 570 26.66 -22.57 -4.56
N THR A 571 26.28 -23.65 -5.25
CA THR A 571 27.21 -24.74 -5.52
C THR A 571 28.28 -24.16 -6.42
N THR A 572 29.38 -23.71 -5.83
CA THR A 572 30.62 -23.44 -6.54
C THR A 572 31.06 -24.75 -7.20
N ASN A 573 30.68 -24.93 -8.47
CA ASN A 573 31.29 -25.91 -9.36
C ASN A 573 32.40 -25.24 -10.16
#